data_AF-A0A1E2SLU0-F1
#
_entry.id   AF-A0A1E2SLU0-F1
#
_cell.length_a   1.000
_cell.length_b   1.000
_cell.length_c   1.000
_cell.angle_alpha   90.00
_cell.angle_beta   90.00
_cell.angle_gamma   90.00
#
_symmetry.space_group_name_H-M   'P 1'
#
loop_
_entity.id
_entity.type
_entity.pdbx_description
1 polymer ?
#
loop_
_entity_poly.entity_id
_entity_poly.type
_entity_poly.pdbx_seq_one_letter_code
_entity_poly.pdbx_strand_id
1 'polypeptide(L)'
;MRKILSVTTAVLIVAGLAACSGSGSPAPSATSASASCQNTKAGSASKSVKVTGEFGQTPTVAFTTPLRMSDAERSVVIEGKGAKAAPGATATVGLAAYNGETGKELAAPEGFAGSSALTAQLTGSALLPGFVRALECLSVGSRAVVTTTAEDAFGSAYSQLGMKEKDPVVLVADLIGIPPTRADGKPVTPPAGFPTVKLAKDGEPSITIPKADPPTETRIAQLKQGSGETVLPGDTVTVQYKGVLWRNGEMFDSSWSRGAPAPLKTTGVVKGFQNALEGQTVGSQVIAIIPPADGYGEKGSGKITATDTMVFVIDILGTTR
;
A
#
# COMPACT_ATOMS: atom_id res chain seq x y z
N MET A 1 23.15 69.45 3.10
CA MET A 1 21.74 68.98 3.22
C MET A 1 21.01 69.29 1.91
N ARG A 2 20.87 68.29 1.02
CA ARG A 2 20.06 68.38 -0.20
C ARG A 2 19.09 67.21 -0.16
N LYS A 3 17.81 67.50 0.02
CA LYS A 3 16.72 66.52 0.04
C LYS A 3 16.34 66.19 -1.40
N ILE A 4 16.42 64.92 -1.78
CA ILE A 4 15.83 64.38 -3.01
C ILE A 4 14.75 63.39 -2.54
N LEU A 5 13.49 63.79 -2.70
CA LEU A 5 12.32 62.92 -2.53
C LEU A 5 12.13 62.14 -3.85
N SER A 6 12.26 60.83 -3.80
CA SER A 6 11.83 59.95 -4.89
C SER A 6 10.38 59.54 -4.67
N VAL A 7 9.52 59.98 -5.59
CA VAL A 7 8.14 59.52 -5.78
C VAL A 7 8.21 58.29 -6.69
N THR A 8 7.58 57.17 -6.32
CA THR A 8 7.34 56.09 -7.28
C THR A 8 5.97 55.49 -7.05
N THR A 9 5.22 55.53 -8.15
CA THR A 9 3.78 55.39 -8.32
C THR A 9 3.33 53.94 -8.22
N ALA A 10 2.29 53.68 -7.41
CA ALA A 10 1.52 52.45 -7.44
C ALA A 10 0.59 52.46 -8.66
N VAL A 11 0.70 51.45 -9.53
CA VAL A 11 -0.24 51.24 -10.63
C VAL A 11 -1.12 50.05 -10.27
N LEU A 12 -2.35 50.37 -9.87
CA LEU A 12 -3.52 49.51 -9.85
C LEU A 12 -4.06 49.41 -11.29
N ILE A 13 -4.13 48.21 -11.85
CA ILE A 13 -4.94 47.92 -13.04
C ILE A 13 -5.98 46.88 -12.65
N VAL A 14 -7.21 47.35 -12.50
CA VAL A 14 -8.43 46.56 -12.55
C VAL A 14 -8.89 46.56 -14.00
N ALA A 15 -9.00 45.38 -14.60
CA ALA A 15 -9.75 45.19 -15.84
C ALA A 15 -10.66 43.97 -15.66
N GLY A 16 -11.96 44.23 -15.56
CA GLY A 16 -12.98 43.23 -15.85
C GLY A 16 -13.35 43.32 -17.33
N LEU A 17 -13.63 42.18 -17.97
CA LEU A 17 -14.94 41.84 -18.53
C LEU A 17 -14.85 40.55 -19.38
N ALA A 18 -16.02 39.92 -19.48
CA ALA A 18 -16.50 38.99 -20.50
C ALA A 18 -16.28 37.49 -20.27
N ALA A 19 -17.42 36.86 -19.97
CA ALA A 19 -17.70 35.44 -20.02
C ALA A 19 -17.35 34.82 -21.39
N CYS A 20 -16.68 33.68 -21.33
CA CYS A 20 -16.78 32.63 -22.34
C CYS A 20 -17.17 31.33 -21.64
N SER A 21 -18.36 30.85 -21.98
CA SER A 21 -18.85 29.52 -21.71
C SER A 21 -17.92 28.47 -22.33
N GLY A 22 -17.71 27.36 -21.63
CA GLY A 22 -17.26 26.11 -22.23
C GLY A 22 -15.76 26.00 -22.50
N SER A 23 -15.04 25.43 -21.54
CA SER A 23 -13.87 24.56 -21.77
C SER A 23 -13.58 23.84 -20.47
N GLY A 24 -14.33 22.77 -20.20
CA GLY A 24 -13.93 21.82 -19.18
C GLY A 24 -12.56 21.30 -19.58
N SER A 25 -11.53 21.64 -18.82
CA SER A 25 -10.25 20.94 -18.90
C SER A 25 -10.57 19.46 -18.74
N PRO A 26 -10.18 18.59 -19.69
CA PRO A 26 -10.28 17.17 -19.43
C PRO A 26 -9.40 16.92 -18.21
N ALA A 27 -10.04 16.47 -17.12
CA ALA A 27 -9.34 15.76 -16.06
C ALA A 27 -8.39 14.76 -16.74
N PRO A 28 -7.16 14.55 -16.25
CA PRO A 28 -6.29 13.54 -16.80
C PRO A 28 -7.10 12.24 -16.81
N SER A 29 -7.50 11.83 -18.01
CA SER A 29 -8.17 10.57 -18.22
C SER A 29 -7.18 9.55 -17.69
N ALA A 30 -7.49 9.01 -16.51
CA ALA A 30 -6.91 7.77 -16.06
C ALA A 30 -7.20 6.79 -17.20
N THR A 31 -6.21 6.61 -18.09
CA THR A 31 -6.21 5.51 -19.01
C THR A 31 -6.32 4.31 -18.11
N SER A 32 -7.51 3.72 -18.11
CA SER A 32 -7.81 2.48 -17.44
C SER A 32 -6.74 1.49 -17.91
N ALA A 33 -5.76 1.24 -17.05
CA ALA A 33 -4.94 0.04 -17.16
C ALA A 33 -5.95 -1.09 -17.34
N SER A 34 -5.90 -1.74 -18.51
CA SER A 34 -6.85 -2.78 -18.87
C SER A 34 -7.02 -3.73 -17.69
N ALA A 35 -8.25 -3.90 -17.22
CA ALA A 35 -8.60 -4.69 -16.03
C ALA A 35 -8.36 -6.20 -16.17
N SER A 36 -7.55 -6.61 -17.13
CA SER A 36 -7.24 -7.99 -17.50
C SER A 36 -5.74 -8.22 -17.43
N CYS A 37 -5.34 -9.30 -16.77
CA CYS A 37 -3.97 -9.79 -16.70
C CYS A 37 -3.36 -9.89 -18.12
N GLN A 38 -2.09 -9.55 -18.29
CA GLN A 38 -1.41 -9.90 -19.53
C GLN A 38 -1.28 -11.42 -19.64
N ASN A 39 -1.84 -11.96 -20.72
CA ASN A 39 -1.80 -13.37 -21.02
C ASN A 39 -0.46 -13.75 -21.67
N THR A 40 0.61 -13.74 -20.87
CA THR A 40 1.93 -14.18 -21.32
C THR A 40 2.04 -15.69 -21.12
N LYS A 41 2.18 -16.43 -22.23
CA LYS A 41 2.22 -17.90 -22.22
C LYS A 41 3.63 -18.40 -21.89
N ALA A 42 3.71 -19.60 -21.32
CA ALA A 42 4.97 -20.32 -21.22
C ALA A 42 5.40 -20.83 -22.61
N GLY A 43 6.70 -20.87 -22.86
CA GLY A 43 7.26 -21.39 -24.09
C GLY A 43 8.66 -21.97 -23.89
N SER A 44 9.43 -22.10 -24.96
CA SER A 44 10.73 -22.78 -24.92
C SER A 44 11.80 -21.98 -24.20
N ALA A 45 11.81 -20.66 -24.33
CA ALA A 45 12.82 -19.79 -23.72
C ALA A 45 12.65 -19.74 -22.20
N SER A 46 11.45 -19.42 -21.72
CA SER A 46 11.13 -19.36 -20.29
C SER A 46 11.30 -20.71 -19.58
N LYS A 47 10.98 -21.83 -20.24
CA LYS A 47 11.21 -23.19 -19.69
C LYS A 47 12.68 -23.61 -19.70
N SER A 48 13.52 -23.00 -20.53
CA SER A 48 14.96 -23.29 -20.57
C SER A 48 15.74 -22.63 -19.41
N VAL A 49 15.14 -21.65 -18.74
CA VAL A 49 15.74 -20.99 -17.57
C VAL A 49 15.56 -21.87 -16.33
N LYS A 50 16.67 -22.34 -15.78
CA LYS A 50 16.69 -23.09 -14.53
C LYS A 50 16.82 -22.12 -13.36
N VAL A 51 15.81 -22.11 -12.49
CA VAL A 51 15.80 -21.31 -11.27
C VAL A 51 15.78 -22.24 -10.06
N THR A 52 16.73 -22.03 -9.15
CA THR A 52 16.91 -22.84 -7.94
C THR A 52 17.08 -21.96 -6.71
N GLY A 53 16.90 -22.54 -5.52
CA GLY A 53 16.90 -21.83 -4.24
C GLY A 53 15.52 -21.82 -3.59
N GLU A 54 15.49 -21.60 -2.28
CA GLU A 54 14.24 -21.50 -1.52
C GLU A 54 13.41 -20.28 -1.96
N PHE A 55 12.09 -20.35 -1.79
CA PHE A 55 11.19 -19.24 -2.07
C PHE A 55 11.47 -18.06 -1.15
N GLY A 56 11.39 -16.82 -1.66
CA GLY A 56 11.66 -15.61 -0.90
C GLY A 56 13.15 -15.32 -0.66
N GLN A 57 14.03 -16.29 -0.91
CA GLN A 57 15.49 -16.11 -0.92
C GLN A 57 15.99 -15.76 -2.32
N THR A 58 17.15 -15.08 -2.40
CA THR A 58 17.79 -14.77 -3.68
C THR A 58 18.02 -16.05 -4.49
N PRO A 59 17.40 -16.18 -5.68
CA PRO A 59 17.51 -17.40 -6.47
C PRO A 59 18.87 -17.51 -7.16
N THR A 60 19.30 -18.75 -7.42
CA THR A 60 20.35 -19.03 -8.42
C THR A 60 19.70 -19.30 -9.77
N VAL A 61 20.12 -18.56 -10.80
CA VAL A 61 19.53 -18.60 -12.15
C VAL A 61 20.58 -19.04 -13.17
N ALA A 62 20.23 -20.02 -14.01
CA ALA A 62 21.11 -20.54 -15.05
C ALA A 62 20.34 -20.77 -16.36
N PHE A 63 20.93 -20.37 -17.48
CA PHE A 63 20.39 -20.56 -18.84
C PHE A 63 21.51 -20.50 -19.88
N THR A 64 21.25 -21.02 -21.07
CA THR A 64 22.21 -20.97 -22.19
C THR A 64 22.24 -19.58 -22.81
N THR A 65 23.45 -19.01 -22.95
CA THR A 65 23.68 -17.69 -23.55
C THR A 65 24.27 -17.83 -24.96
N PRO A 66 23.92 -16.94 -25.90
CA PRO A 66 22.83 -15.96 -25.81
C PRO A 66 21.46 -16.63 -25.83
N LEU A 67 20.51 -16.12 -25.04
CA LEU A 67 19.16 -16.65 -24.97
C LEU A 67 18.44 -16.44 -26.31
N ARG A 68 17.74 -17.47 -26.78
CA ARG A 68 16.97 -17.41 -28.03
C ARG A 68 15.48 -17.38 -27.73
N MET A 69 14.81 -16.35 -28.22
CA MET A 69 13.37 -16.15 -28.06
C MET A 69 12.78 -15.39 -29.27
N SER A 70 11.51 -15.65 -29.57
CA SER A 70 10.75 -14.89 -30.58
C SER A 70 9.82 -13.87 -29.94
N ASP A 71 9.22 -14.22 -28.81
CA ASP A 71 8.19 -13.44 -28.11
C ASP A 71 8.43 -13.48 -26.61
N ALA A 72 7.78 -12.57 -25.88
CA ALA A 72 7.76 -12.61 -24.43
C ALA A 72 7.09 -13.90 -23.93
N GLU A 73 7.77 -14.63 -23.06
CA GLU A 73 7.25 -15.86 -22.45
C GLU A 73 7.29 -15.77 -20.92
N ARG A 74 6.38 -16.47 -20.25
CA ARG A 74 6.30 -16.54 -18.78
C ARG A 74 6.07 -17.97 -18.31
N SER A 75 6.93 -18.45 -17.42
CA SER A 75 6.77 -19.73 -16.73
C SER A 75 6.68 -19.52 -15.22
N VAL A 76 5.70 -20.14 -14.57
CA VAL A 76 5.63 -20.18 -13.10
C VAL A 76 6.43 -21.39 -12.63
N VAL A 77 7.54 -21.15 -11.93
CA VAL A 77 8.47 -22.19 -11.50
C VAL A 77 8.22 -22.66 -10.07
N ILE A 78 7.54 -21.85 -9.25
CA ILE A 78 6.95 -22.23 -7.97
C ILE A 78 5.51 -21.72 -7.96
N GLU A 79 4.55 -22.60 -7.72
CA GLU A 79 3.13 -22.26 -7.64
C GLU A 79 2.75 -21.84 -6.21
N GLY A 80 2.33 -20.59 -6.05
CA GLY A 80 1.80 -20.06 -4.80
C GLY A 80 0.39 -20.56 -4.49
N LYS A 81 0.05 -20.56 -3.20
CA LYS A 81 -1.28 -20.98 -2.71
C LYS A 81 -2.03 -19.87 -1.96
N GLY A 82 -1.43 -18.68 -1.85
CA GLY A 82 -2.01 -17.55 -1.16
C GLY A 82 -2.99 -16.75 -2.03
N ALA A 83 -3.32 -15.55 -1.57
CA ALA A 83 -4.23 -14.66 -2.28
C ALA A 83 -3.72 -14.32 -3.69
N LYS A 84 -4.63 -14.21 -4.65
CA LYS A 84 -4.29 -13.85 -6.02
C LYS A 84 -4.07 -12.34 -6.15
N ALA A 85 -2.95 -11.93 -6.73
CA ALA A 85 -2.67 -10.53 -7.03
C ALA A 85 -3.54 -10.05 -8.19
N ALA A 86 -4.48 -9.15 -7.92
CA ALA A 86 -5.24 -8.48 -8.97
C ALA A 86 -4.35 -7.51 -9.78
N PRO A 87 -4.70 -7.19 -11.03
CA PRO A 87 -4.05 -6.10 -11.76
C PRO A 87 -4.05 -4.81 -10.94
N GLY A 88 -2.90 -4.14 -10.83
CA GLY A 88 -2.74 -2.92 -10.03
C GLY A 88 -2.74 -3.13 -8.52
N ALA A 89 -2.73 -4.37 -8.01
CA ALA A 89 -2.59 -4.65 -6.59
C ALA A 89 -1.24 -4.12 -6.06
N THR A 90 -1.21 -3.76 -4.77
CA THR A 90 0.05 -3.57 -4.06
C THR A 90 0.55 -4.91 -3.57
N ALA A 91 1.84 -5.21 -3.77
CA ALA A 91 2.45 -6.48 -3.41
C ALA A 91 3.86 -6.28 -2.85
N THR A 92 4.23 -7.14 -1.92
CA THR A 92 5.62 -7.36 -1.51
C THR A 92 6.24 -8.38 -2.47
N VAL A 93 7.40 -8.04 -3.02
CA VAL A 93 7.98 -8.75 -4.16
C VAL A 93 9.48 -8.95 -3.99
N GLY A 94 10.02 -10.02 -4.59
CA GLY A 94 11.46 -10.20 -4.79
C GLY A 94 11.78 -10.18 -6.28
N LEU A 95 12.79 -9.44 -6.72
CA LEU A 95 13.04 -9.15 -8.13
C LEU A 95 14.52 -9.37 -8.49
N ALA A 96 14.78 -10.09 -9.57
CA ALA A 96 16.12 -10.25 -10.15
C ALA A 96 16.05 -10.15 -11.68
N ALA A 97 17.06 -9.54 -12.29
CA ALA A 97 17.15 -9.32 -13.73
C ALA A 97 18.53 -9.69 -14.26
N TYR A 98 18.55 -10.41 -15.39
CA TYR A 98 19.77 -10.91 -16.01
C TYR A 98 19.77 -10.56 -17.50
N ASN A 99 20.96 -10.22 -18.00
CA ASN A 99 21.22 -9.99 -19.40
C ASN A 99 21.19 -11.34 -20.14
N GLY A 100 20.27 -11.51 -21.06
CA GLY A 100 20.09 -12.76 -21.81
C GLY A 100 21.27 -13.12 -22.72
N GLU A 101 22.10 -12.16 -23.10
CA GLU A 101 23.24 -12.38 -23.99
C GLU A 101 24.50 -12.83 -23.27
N THR A 102 24.66 -12.39 -22.03
CA THR A 102 25.88 -12.63 -21.26
C THR A 102 25.67 -13.49 -20.02
N GLY A 103 24.41 -13.67 -19.59
CA GLY A 103 24.06 -14.36 -18.35
C GLY A 103 24.35 -13.55 -17.08
N LYS A 104 24.86 -12.32 -17.21
CA LYS A 104 25.22 -11.46 -16.08
C LYS A 104 23.98 -10.80 -15.48
N GLU A 105 24.01 -10.59 -14.17
CA GLU A 105 23.03 -9.75 -13.47
C GLU A 105 23.08 -8.31 -14.03
N LEU A 106 21.90 -7.73 -14.26
CA LEU A 106 21.75 -6.35 -14.70
C LEU A 106 21.76 -5.36 -13.53
N ALA A 107 21.32 -5.84 -12.36
CA ALA A 107 21.32 -5.12 -11.09
C ALA A 107 21.34 -6.14 -9.94
N ALA A 108 21.71 -5.69 -8.74
CA ALA A 108 21.62 -6.51 -7.55
C ALA A 108 20.15 -6.95 -7.31
N PRO A 109 19.88 -8.21 -6.94
CA PRO A 109 18.55 -8.66 -6.58
C PRO A 109 17.97 -7.86 -5.39
N GLU A 110 16.68 -7.52 -5.47
CA GLU A 110 15.98 -6.70 -4.47
C GLU A 110 14.76 -7.42 -3.91
N GLY A 111 14.35 -7.08 -2.68
CA GLY A 111 13.12 -7.57 -2.06
C GLY A 111 13.14 -9.03 -1.60
N PHE A 112 14.22 -9.77 -1.89
CA PHE A 112 14.49 -11.09 -1.29
C PHE A 112 14.99 -10.95 0.14
N ALA A 113 14.90 -12.03 0.92
CA ALA A 113 15.41 -12.06 2.28
C ALA A 113 16.93 -11.75 2.31
N GLY A 114 17.33 -10.96 3.32
CA GLY A 114 18.66 -10.36 3.40
C GLY A 114 18.79 -8.97 2.75
N SER A 115 17.77 -8.54 1.99
CA SER A 115 17.64 -7.16 1.48
C SER A 115 16.44 -6.44 2.10
N SER A 116 16.33 -5.13 1.87
CA SER A 116 15.13 -4.38 2.26
C SER A 116 13.90 -4.93 1.54
N ALA A 117 12.81 -5.16 2.28
CA ALA A 117 11.55 -5.60 1.71
C ALA A 117 11.06 -4.59 0.66
N LEU A 118 10.75 -5.08 -0.54
CA LEU A 118 10.26 -4.24 -1.63
C LEU A 118 8.75 -4.38 -1.75
N THR A 119 8.03 -3.27 -1.58
CA THR A 119 6.59 -3.20 -1.82
C THR A 119 6.32 -2.27 -2.99
N ALA A 120 5.61 -2.76 -4.00
CA ALA A 120 5.30 -2.01 -5.21
C ALA A 120 3.86 -2.25 -5.65
N GLN A 121 3.30 -1.27 -6.35
CA GLN A 121 2.06 -1.47 -7.08
C GLN A 121 2.36 -2.18 -8.39
N LEU A 122 1.56 -3.20 -8.74
CA LEU A 122 1.70 -3.96 -9.97
C LEU A 122 1.15 -3.17 -11.17
N THR A 123 1.76 -2.01 -11.44
CA THR A 123 1.47 -1.12 -12.56
C THR A 123 2.78 -0.69 -13.20
N GLY A 124 2.76 -0.44 -14.52
CA GLY A 124 3.96 -0.01 -15.25
C GLY A 124 4.53 1.34 -14.80
N SER A 125 3.79 2.12 -14.01
CA SER A 125 4.23 3.38 -13.42
C SER A 125 4.98 3.22 -12.11
N ALA A 126 4.73 2.14 -11.36
CA ALA A 126 5.30 1.89 -10.04
C ALA A 126 6.31 0.73 -10.05
N LEU A 127 6.24 -0.13 -11.06
CA LEU A 127 7.11 -1.29 -11.23
C LEU A 127 7.41 -1.47 -12.72
N LEU A 128 8.62 -1.92 -13.04
CA LEU A 128 9.04 -2.13 -14.44
C LEU A 128 8.07 -3.10 -15.15
N PRO A 129 7.68 -2.84 -16.42
CA PRO A 129 6.64 -3.60 -17.10
C PRO A 129 6.89 -5.12 -17.14
N GLY A 130 8.14 -5.55 -17.28
CA GLY A 130 8.49 -6.96 -17.26
C GLY A 130 8.22 -7.65 -15.92
N PHE A 131 8.38 -6.95 -14.80
CA PHE A 131 8.06 -7.49 -13.47
C PHE A 131 6.55 -7.45 -13.18
N VAL A 132 5.82 -6.45 -13.68
CA VAL A 132 4.35 -6.46 -13.63
C VAL A 132 3.82 -7.69 -14.36
N ARG A 133 4.31 -7.94 -15.58
CA ARG A 133 4.01 -9.15 -16.36
C ARG A 133 4.35 -10.44 -15.61
N ALA A 134 5.46 -10.45 -14.87
CA ALA A 134 5.87 -11.61 -14.10
C ALA A 134 4.88 -11.92 -12.97
N LEU A 135 4.38 -10.91 -12.26
CA LEU A 135 3.69 -11.07 -10.97
C LEU A 135 2.17 -11.00 -11.03
N GLU A 136 1.60 -10.29 -12.00
CA GLU A 136 0.16 -10.09 -12.04
C GLU A 136 -0.59 -11.42 -12.18
N CYS A 137 -1.69 -11.52 -11.46
CA CYS A 137 -2.58 -12.67 -11.45
C CYS A 137 -1.94 -13.98 -10.99
N LEU A 138 -0.76 -13.91 -10.35
CA LEU A 138 -0.21 -15.01 -9.58
C LEU A 138 -0.78 -15.04 -8.17
N SER A 139 -0.69 -16.21 -7.55
CA SER A 139 -1.00 -16.40 -6.14
C SER A 139 0.22 -16.03 -5.30
N VAL A 140 0.00 -15.43 -4.13
CA VAL A 140 1.07 -15.22 -3.14
C VAL A 140 1.77 -16.55 -2.86
N GLY A 141 3.11 -16.52 -2.81
CA GLY A 141 3.97 -17.70 -2.76
C GLY A 141 4.50 -18.15 -4.13
N SER A 142 4.11 -17.50 -5.23
CA SER A 142 4.57 -17.87 -6.56
C SER A 142 5.95 -17.28 -6.90
N ARG A 143 6.78 -18.06 -7.60
CA ARG A 143 7.98 -17.59 -8.30
C ARG A 143 7.76 -17.75 -9.80
N ALA A 144 7.99 -16.69 -10.56
CA ALA A 144 7.87 -16.69 -12.01
C ALA A 144 9.17 -16.27 -12.69
N VAL A 145 9.35 -16.79 -13.90
CA VAL A 145 10.37 -16.39 -14.85
C VAL A 145 9.69 -15.75 -16.05
N VAL A 146 10.19 -14.60 -16.47
CA VAL A 146 9.82 -13.95 -17.73
C VAL A 146 11.06 -13.85 -18.61
N THR A 147 10.94 -14.25 -19.86
CA THR A 147 11.94 -13.99 -20.90
C THR A 147 11.34 -13.02 -21.89
N THR A 148 11.98 -11.87 -22.09
CA THR A 148 11.43 -10.77 -22.92
C THR A 148 12.57 -9.89 -23.47
N THR A 149 12.26 -8.85 -24.23
CA THR A 149 13.25 -7.88 -24.74
C THR A 149 13.55 -6.80 -23.69
N ALA A 150 14.65 -6.08 -23.85
CA ALA A 150 15.01 -5.00 -22.94
C ALA A 150 13.97 -3.86 -22.92
N GLU A 151 13.40 -3.52 -24.09
CA GLU A 151 12.31 -2.55 -24.17
C GLU A 151 11.06 -3.02 -23.43
N ASP A 152 10.62 -4.26 -23.64
CA ASP A 152 9.43 -4.80 -22.97
C ASP A 152 9.64 -4.98 -21.46
N ALA A 153 10.87 -5.25 -21.02
CA ALA A 153 11.21 -5.38 -19.61
C ALA A 153 11.24 -4.03 -18.90
N PHE A 154 11.92 -3.04 -19.48
CA PHE A 154 12.37 -1.83 -18.79
C PHE A 154 11.78 -0.53 -19.34
N GLY A 155 11.00 -0.57 -20.42
CA GLY A 155 10.61 0.63 -21.15
C GLY A 155 11.84 1.43 -21.58
N SER A 156 11.80 2.75 -21.58
CA SER A 156 12.93 3.60 -21.99
C SER A 156 14.20 3.46 -21.13
N ALA A 157 14.10 2.83 -19.95
CA ALA A 157 15.23 2.66 -19.03
C ALA A 157 16.29 1.65 -19.53
N TYR A 158 15.99 0.82 -20.55
CA TYR A 158 16.97 -0.16 -21.07
C TYR A 158 18.29 0.51 -21.52
N SER A 159 18.21 1.74 -22.04
CA SER A 159 19.36 2.47 -22.56
C SER A 159 20.36 2.84 -21.46
N GLN A 160 19.88 3.08 -20.24
CA GLN A 160 20.71 3.38 -19.07
C GLN A 160 21.47 2.14 -18.57
N LEU A 161 20.96 0.94 -18.87
CA LEU A 161 21.60 -0.34 -18.56
C LEU A 161 22.63 -0.74 -19.63
N GLY A 162 22.88 0.10 -20.64
CA GLY A 162 23.79 -0.20 -21.75
C GLY A 162 23.28 -1.31 -22.67
N MET A 163 21.98 -1.57 -22.66
CA MET A 163 21.33 -2.58 -23.50
C MET A 163 20.78 -1.97 -24.78
N LYS A 164 20.61 -2.79 -25.80
CA LYS A 164 19.83 -2.46 -27.00
C LYS A 164 18.38 -2.88 -26.80
N GLU A 165 17.48 -2.19 -27.51
CA GLU A 165 16.02 -2.40 -27.47
C GLU A 165 15.60 -3.88 -27.48
N LYS A 166 16.22 -4.68 -28.36
CA LYS A 166 15.89 -6.10 -28.59
C LYS A 166 16.81 -7.09 -27.89
N ASP A 167 17.73 -6.63 -27.05
CA ASP A 167 18.56 -7.54 -26.28
C ASP A 167 17.65 -8.37 -25.36
N PRO A 168 17.81 -9.71 -25.31
CA PRO A 168 16.99 -10.55 -24.46
C PRO A 168 17.31 -10.31 -22.98
N VAL A 169 16.28 -10.44 -22.16
CA VAL A 169 16.31 -10.27 -20.71
C VAL A 169 15.62 -11.46 -20.06
N VAL A 170 16.22 -11.94 -18.98
CA VAL A 170 15.60 -12.91 -18.07
C VAL A 170 15.26 -12.20 -16.78
N LEU A 171 13.98 -12.21 -16.40
CA LEU A 171 13.48 -11.69 -15.14
C LEU A 171 13.02 -12.85 -14.26
N VAL A 172 13.36 -12.81 -12.98
CA VAL A 172 12.84 -13.71 -11.97
C VAL A 172 12.15 -12.87 -10.90
N ALA A 173 10.92 -13.23 -10.57
CA ALA A 173 10.12 -12.49 -9.60
C ALA A 173 9.37 -13.41 -8.64
N ASP A 174 9.41 -13.07 -7.35
CA ASP A 174 8.61 -13.68 -6.30
C ASP A 174 7.47 -12.78 -5.91
N LEU A 175 6.25 -13.31 -5.88
CA LEU A 175 5.11 -12.67 -5.24
C LEU A 175 5.08 -13.09 -3.77
N ILE A 176 5.80 -12.35 -2.92
CA ILE A 176 6.03 -12.67 -1.51
C ILE A 176 4.76 -12.49 -0.68
N GLY A 177 4.02 -11.40 -0.91
CA GLY A 177 2.84 -11.09 -0.12
C GLY A 177 1.98 -10.00 -0.75
N ILE A 178 0.75 -9.88 -0.28
CA ILE A 178 -0.13 -8.75 -0.55
C ILE A 178 -0.44 -8.13 0.82
N PRO A 179 -0.06 -6.86 1.06
CA PRO A 179 -0.37 -6.21 2.32
C PRO A 179 -1.88 -6.26 2.61
N PRO A 180 -2.30 -6.71 3.81
CA PRO A 180 -3.71 -6.76 4.14
C PRO A 180 -4.29 -5.34 4.20
N THR A 181 -5.50 -5.18 3.70
CA THR A 181 -6.23 -3.89 3.70
C THR A 181 -7.33 -3.83 4.76
N ARG A 182 -7.55 -4.94 5.46
CA ARG A 182 -8.55 -5.09 6.53
C ARG A 182 -8.16 -6.20 7.48
N ALA A 183 -8.69 -6.14 8.70
CA ALA A 183 -8.57 -7.19 9.70
C ALA A 183 -9.30 -8.47 9.26
N ASP A 184 -8.63 -9.62 9.40
CA ASP A 184 -9.08 -10.96 8.99
C ASP A 184 -9.34 -11.90 10.19
N GLY A 185 -9.22 -11.39 11.41
CA GLY A 185 -9.45 -12.13 12.63
C GLY A 185 -10.87 -12.69 12.78
N LYS A 186 -11.02 -13.62 13.73
CA LYS A 186 -12.31 -14.24 14.05
C LYS A 186 -13.24 -13.21 14.70
N PRO A 187 -14.51 -13.07 14.28
CA PRO A 187 -15.45 -12.15 14.92
C PRO A 187 -15.61 -12.41 16.42
N VAL A 188 -15.67 -11.34 17.20
CA VAL A 188 -15.90 -11.36 18.65
C VAL A 188 -17.05 -10.41 18.97
N THR A 189 -17.93 -10.82 19.87
CA THR A 189 -19.01 -9.95 20.36
C THR A 189 -18.45 -9.02 21.43
N PRO A 190 -18.47 -7.69 21.23
CA PRO A 190 -18.02 -6.75 22.25
C PRO A 190 -18.99 -6.73 23.44
N PRO A 191 -18.52 -6.34 24.65
CA PRO A 191 -19.39 -6.13 25.80
C PRO A 191 -20.49 -5.09 25.51
N ALA A 192 -21.56 -5.11 26.32
CA ALA A 192 -22.62 -4.11 26.22
C ALA A 192 -22.08 -2.69 26.51
N GLY A 193 -22.72 -1.68 25.90
CA GLY A 193 -22.37 -0.27 26.09
C GLY A 193 -21.33 0.27 25.10
N PHE A 194 -20.81 -0.56 24.20
CA PHE A 194 -20.02 -0.08 23.06
C PHE A 194 -20.93 0.40 21.90
N PRO A 195 -20.46 1.38 21.10
CA PRO A 195 -21.08 1.72 19.82
C PRO A 195 -21.18 0.52 18.89
N THR A 196 -22.23 0.50 18.07
CA THR A 196 -22.45 -0.57 17.10
C THR A 196 -21.65 -0.30 15.83
N VAL A 197 -21.03 -1.34 15.28
CA VAL A 197 -20.23 -1.26 14.05
C VAL A 197 -20.83 -2.14 12.96
N LYS A 198 -20.99 -1.57 11.76
CA LYS A 198 -21.34 -2.30 10.53
C LYS A 198 -20.28 -2.05 9.47
N LEU A 199 -19.82 -3.10 8.80
CA LEU A 199 -18.80 -2.97 7.77
C LEU A 199 -19.44 -2.84 6.38
N ALA A 200 -18.94 -1.91 5.58
CA ALA A 200 -19.22 -1.84 4.15
C ALA A 200 -18.47 -2.96 3.38
N LYS A 201 -18.73 -3.08 2.07
CA LYS A 201 -18.15 -4.14 1.23
C LYS A 201 -16.61 -4.05 1.11
N ASP A 202 -16.08 -2.83 1.13
CA ASP A 202 -14.64 -2.53 1.16
C ASP A 202 -14.03 -2.65 2.57
N GLY A 203 -14.86 -2.95 3.57
CA GLY A 203 -14.47 -3.07 4.97
C GLY A 203 -14.55 -1.77 5.77
N GLU A 204 -14.91 -0.63 5.16
CA GLU A 204 -15.02 0.63 5.92
C GLU A 204 -16.11 0.52 7.01
N PRO A 205 -15.80 0.85 8.28
CA PRO A 205 -16.79 0.78 9.34
C PRO A 205 -17.75 1.97 9.30
N SER A 206 -19.02 1.69 9.59
CA SER A 206 -20.03 2.65 10.00
C SER A 206 -20.27 2.49 11.50
N ILE A 207 -20.10 3.57 12.26
CA ILE A 207 -20.13 3.58 13.72
C ILE A 207 -21.42 4.28 14.17
N THR A 208 -22.26 3.60 14.95
CA THR A 208 -23.50 4.16 15.51
C THR A 208 -23.33 4.38 17.01
N ILE A 209 -23.31 5.64 17.43
CA ILE A 209 -23.18 6.03 18.85
C ILE A 209 -24.52 5.81 19.57
N PRO A 210 -24.54 5.16 20.75
CA PRO A 210 -25.75 5.00 21.54
C PRO A 210 -26.21 6.35 22.11
N LYS A 211 -27.52 6.49 22.36
CA LYS A 211 -28.08 7.66 23.07
C LYS A 211 -27.81 7.55 24.57
N ALA A 212 -26.56 7.79 24.97
CA ALA A 212 -26.10 7.77 26.34
C ALA A 212 -24.91 8.72 26.52
N ASP A 213 -24.61 9.09 27.76
CA ASP A 213 -23.40 9.85 28.07
C ASP A 213 -22.13 9.02 27.75
N PRO A 214 -21.05 9.67 27.27
CA PRO A 214 -19.81 8.98 27.01
C PRO A 214 -19.18 8.46 28.31
N PRO A 215 -18.52 7.29 28.28
CA PRO A 215 -17.66 6.85 29.37
C PRO A 215 -16.59 7.89 29.73
N THR A 216 -16.29 8.02 31.02
CA THR A 216 -15.24 8.91 31.54
C THR A 216 -13.84 8.29 31.48
N GLU A 217 -13.76 6.99 31.23
CA GLU A 217 -12.52 6.21 31.11
C GLU A 217 -12.42 5.59 29.72
N THR A 218 -11.19 5.39 29.24
CA THR A 218 -10.97 4.66 27.98
C THR A 218 -11.54 3.25 28.08
N ARG A 219 -12.35 2.87 27.09
CA ARG A 219 -12.88 1.50 26.95
C ARG A 219 -12.48 0.91 25.62
N ILE A 220 -11.98 -0.31 25.62
CA ILE A 220 -11.52 -1.02 24.43
C ILE A 220 -12.19 -2.39 24.38
N ALA A 221 -12.63 -2.78 23.20
CA ALA A 221 -13.12 -4.13 22.93
C ALA A 221 -12.67 -4.61 21.56
N GLN A 222 -12.50 -5.93 21.43
CA GLN A 222 -12.30 -6.55 20.13
C GLN A 222 -13.65 -6.74 19.41
N LEU A 223 -13.66 -6.41 18.13
CA LEU A 223 -14.69 -6.81 17.17
C LEU A 223 -14.24 -8.03 16.36
N LYS A 224 -12.93 -8.18 16.20
CA LYS A 224 -12.28 -9.38 15.67
C LYS A 224 -11.00 -9.67 16.45
N GLN A 225 -10.74 -10.95 16.69
CA GLN A 225 -9.50 -11.44 17.27
C GLN A 225 -8.58 -11.96 16.17
N GLY A 226 -7.48 -11.25 15.95
CA GLY A 226 -6.40 -11.64 15.06
C GLY A 226 -5.62 -12.84 15.59
N SER A 227 -4.67 -13.31 14.77
CA SER A 227 -3.79 -14.43 15.12
C SER A 227 -2.34 -14.20 14.72
N GLY A 228 -2.03 -13.02 14.17
CA GLY A 228 -0.67 -12.63 13.83
C GLY A 228 0.13 -12.14 15.04
N GLU A 229 1.27 -11.52 14.76
CA GLU A 229 2.20 -11.02 15.77
C GLU A 229 1.52 -10.02 16.73
N THR A 230 1.91 -10.08 18.00
CA THR A 230 1.43 -9.14 19.02
C THR A 230 2.11 -7.79 18.86
N VAL A 231 1.33 -6.72 18.85
CA VAL A 231 1.80 -5.34 18.86
C VAL A 231 2.43 -5.03 20.21
N LEU A 232 3.69 -4.59 20.20
CA LEU A 232 4.43 -4.21 21.40
C LEU A 232 4.58 -2.68 21.51
N PRO A 233 4.89 -2.18 22.71
CA PRO A 233 5.19 -0.77 22.90
C PRO A 233 6.40 -0.33 22.07
N GLY A 234 6.25 0.78 21.34
CA GLY A 234 7.28 1.33 20.46
C GLY A 234 7.19 0.86 19.00
N ASP A 235 6.41 -0.19 18.71
CA ASP A 235 6.26 -0.71 17.35
C ASP A 235 5.70 0.34 16.37
N THR A 236 6.10 0.21 15.11
CA THR A 236 5.39 0.82 13.98
C THR A 236 4.32 -0.15 13.50
N VAL A 237 3.06 0.27 13.61
CA VAL A 237 1.90 -0.54 13.31
C VAL A 237 1.24 -0.01 12.05
N THR A 238 0.96 -0.88 11.10
CA THR A 238 0.12 -0.56 9.94
C THR A 238 -1.34 -0.76 10.33
N VAL A 239 -2.15 0.28 10.23
CA VAL A 239 -3.56 0.23 10.60
C VAL A 239 -4.47 0.81 9.53
N GLN A 240 -5.69 0.31 9.46
CA GLN A 240 -6.82 1.08 8.93
C GLN A 240 -7.66 1.54 10.11
N TYR A 241 -8.10 2.80 10.14
CA TYR A 241 -8.90 3.31 11.23
C TYR A 241 -9.91 4.36 10.79
N LYS A 242 -10.98 4.48 11.57
CA LYS A 242 -11.99 5.52 11.43
C LYS A 242 -12.32 6.07 12.80
N GLY A 243 -12.19 7.38 12.95
CA GLY A 243 -12.49 8.13 14.16
C GLY A 243 -13.74 8.99 13.98
N VAL A 244 -14.69 8.85 14.91
CA VAL A 244 -15.90 9.69 15.00
C VAL A 244 -16.02 10.31 16.39
N LEU A 245 -16.71 11.44 16.47
CA LEU A 245 -16.98 12.14 17.72
C LEU A 245 -18.23 11.55 18.38
N TRP A 246 -18.18 11.26 19.69
CA TRP A 246 -19.33 10.70 20.42
C TRP A 246 -20.55 11.63 20.35
N ARG A 247 -20.36 12.95 20.51
CA ARG A 247 -21.46 13.92 20.62
C ARG A 247 -22.45 13.92 19.45
N ASN A 248 -21.98 13.61 18.24
CA ASN A 248 -22.76 13.77 17.01
C ASN A 248 -22.48 12.70 15.94
N GLY A 249 -21.57 11.75 16.20
CA GLY A 249 -21.14 10.74 15.22
C GLY A 249 -20.35 11.30 14.04
N GLU A 250 -19.93 12.56 14.08
CA GLU A 250 -19.19 13.18 12.98
C GLU A 250 -17.81 12.55 12.86
N MET A 251 -17.48 12.09 11.65
CA MET A 251 -16.14 11.62 11.33
C MET A 251 -15.15 12.79 11.33
N PHE A 252 -14.09 12.66 12.12
CA PHE A 252 -13.00 13.63 12.14
C PHE A 252 -11.74 13.13 11.45
N ASP A 253 -11.54 11.81 11.36
CA ASP A 253 -10.40 11.20 10.70
C ASP A 253 -10.73 9.79 10.18
N SER A 254 -10.16 9.40 9.04
CA SER A 254 -10.34 8.08 8.44
C SER A 254 -9.23 7.78 7.43
N SER A 255 -8.57 6.63 7.58
CA SER A 255 -7.58 6.15 6.62
C SER A 255 -8.25 5.57 5.35
N TRP A 256 -9.48 5.05 5.45
CA TRP A 256 -10.29 4.68 4.28
C TRP A 256 -10.56 5.88 3.38
N SER A 257 -10.85 7.05 3.95
CA SER A 257 -11.04 8.28 3.17
C SER A 257 -9.76 8.75 2.48
N ARG A 258 -8.58 8.35 2.98
CA ARG A 258 -7.27 8.59 2.32
C ARG A 258 -6.90 7.50 1.31
N GLY A 259 -7.64 6.39 1.27
CA GLY A 259 -7.47 5.31 0.29
C GLY A 259 -6.40 4.28 0.61
N ALA A 260 -5.71 4.36 1.76
CA ALA A 260 -4.67 3.41 2.13
C ALA A 260 -4.48 3.27 3.64
N PRO A 261 -4.06 2.08 4.13
CA PRO A 261 -3.56 1.90 5.48
C PRO A 261 -2.47 2.91 5.86
N ALA A 262 -2.44 3.29 7.13
CA ALA A 262 -1.48 4.25 7.68
C ALA A 262 -0.47 3.54 8.59
N PRO A 263 0.84 3.75 8.40
CA PRO A 263 1.85 3.36 9.38
C PRO A 263 1.87 4.39 10.52
N LEU A 264 1.76 3.93 11.76
CA LEU A 264 1.77 4.75 12.96
C LEU A 264 2.69 4.13 14.01
N LYS A 265 3.49 4.95 14.68
CA LYS A 265 4.24 4.50 15.86
C LYS A 265 3.28 4.48 17.06
N THR A 266 3.23 3.39 17.82
CA THR A 266 2.34 3.26 18.99
C THR A 266 2.57 4.38 20.01
N THR A 267 3.80 4.84 20.17
CA THR A 267 4.16 5.96 21.07
C THR A 267 3.97 7.35 20.43
N GLY A 268 3.55 7.42 19.17
CA GLY A 268 3.35 8.65 18.41
C GLY A 268 1.88 9.09 18.30
N VAL A 269 0.97 8.40 19.00
CA VAL A 269 -0.48 8.65 19.01
C VAL A 269 -0.97 8.98 20.42
N VAL A 270 -2.21 9.45 20.54
CA VAL A 270 -2.82 9.73 21.85
C VAL A 270 -2.92 8.46 22.72
N LYS A 271 -2.89 8.63 24.04
CA LYS A 271 -2.74 7.53 25.01
C LYS A 271 -3.81 6.44 24.84
N GLY A 272 -5.07 6.82 24.62
CA GLY A 272 -6.15 5.87 24.40
C GLY A 272 -6.00 5.05 23.12
N PHE A 273 -5.44 5.63 22.06
CA PHE A 273 -5.19 4.94 20.80
C PHE A 273 -4.02 3.97 20.95
N GLN A 274 -2.94 4.40 21.62
CA GLN A 274 -1.83 3.52 21.98
C GLN A 274 -2.32 2.29 22.76
N ASN A 275 -3.12 2.51 23.82
CA ASN A 275 -3.69 1.44 24.63
C ASN A 275 -4.59 0.50 23.83
N ALA A 276 -5.26 1.01 22.78
CA ALA A 276 -6.09 0.19 21.89
C ALA A 276 -5.28 -0.72 20.96
N LEU A 277 -4.02 -0.38 20.68
CA LEU A 277 -3.13 -1.15 19.81
C LEU A 277 -2.28 -2.17 20.59
N GLU A 278 -1.62 -1.73 21.65
CA GLU A 278 -0.63 -2.55 22.36
C GLU A 278 -1.26 -3.79 23.00
N GLY A 279 -0.60 -4.94 22.85
CA GLY A 279 -1.10 -6.24 23.31
C GLY A 279 -2.13 -6.89 22.39
N GLN A 280 -2.65 -6.18 21.37
CA GLN A 280 -3.46 -6.79 20.33
C GLN A 280 -2.59 -7.55 19.33
N THR A 281 -3.18 -8.50 18.63
CA THR A 281 -2.54 -9.26 17.54
C THR A 281 -2.87 -8.69 16.18
N VAL A 282 -1.94 -8.76 15.23
CA VAL A 282 -2.20 -8.50 13.82
C VAL A 282 -3.36 -9.36 13.32
N GLY A 283 -4.24 -8.76 12.52
CA GLY A 283 -5.52 -9.30 12.08
C GLY A 283 -6.70 -8.94 12.98
N SER A 284 -6.46 -8.32 14.15
CA SER A 284 -7.53 -7.85 15.03
C SER A 284 -8.24 -6.61 14.49
N GLN A 285 -9.54 -6.50 14.79
CA GLN A 285 -10.30 -5.25 14.68
C GLN A 285 -10.73 -4.88 16.10
N VAL A 286 -10.43 -3.66 16.53
CA VAL A 286 -10.79 -3.14 17.85
C VAL A 286 -11.68 -1.90 17.73
N ILE A 287 -12.55 -1.73 18.72
CA ILE A 287 -13.26 -0.48 18.96
C ILE A 287 -12.73 0.15 20.26
N ALA A 288 -12.42 1.44 20.22
CA ALA A 288 -11.92 2.18 21.36
C ALA A 288 -12.75 3.45 21.57
N ILE A 289 -13.24 3.65 22.78
CA ILE A 289 -13.87 4.89 23.24
C ILE A 289 -12.84 5.62 24.08
N ILE A 290 -12.46 6.83 23.68
CA ILE A 290 -11.34 7.58 24.24
C ILE A 290 -11.84 8.94 24.73
N PRO A 291 -11.96 9.15 26.06
CA PRO A 291 -12.31 10.44 26.64
C PRO A 291 -11.17 11.47 26.47
N PRO A 292 -11.43 12.77 26.67
CA PRO A 292 -10.42 13.82 26.49
C PRO A 292 -9.11 13.58 27.25
N ALA A 293 -9.19 13.02 28.47
CA ALA A 293 -8.03 12.77 29.33
C ALA A 293 -6.99 11.84 28.70
N ASP A 294 -7.43 10.86 27.89
CA ASP A 294 -6.57 9.93 27.16
C ASP A 294 -6.43 10.31 25.66
N GLY A 295 -7.02 11.43 25.26
CA GLY A 295 -7.09 11.95 23.90
C GLY A 295 -6.28 13.24 23.74
N TYR A 296 -6.96 14.29 23.28
CA TYR A 296 -6.35 15.60 23.01
C TYR A 296 -6.47 16.59 24.17
N GLY A 297 -7.04 16.18 25.30
CA GLY A 297 -7.20 16.98 26.51
C GLY A 297 -7.90 18.32 26.27
N GLU A 298 -7.63 19.28 27.15
CA GLU A 298 -8.25 20.60 27.13
C GLU A 298 -7.91 21.43 25.88
N LYS A 299 -6.85 21.06 25.15
CA LYS A 299 -6.42 21.78 23.95
C LYS A 299 -7.25 21.43 22.72
N GLY A 300 -7.78 20.20 22.65
CA GLY A 300 -8.41 19.69 21.43
C GLY A 300 -7.45 19.57 20.25
N SER A 301 -7.98 19.27 19.07
CA SER A 301 -7.25 19.20 17.80
C SER A 301 -8.20 19.24 16.61
N GLY A 302 -8.07 20.23 15.72
CA GLY A 302 -8.93 20.37 14.54
C GLY A 302 -10.42 20.44 14.91
N LYS A 303 -11.19 19.42 14.53
CA LYS A 303 -12.63 19.29 14.85
C LYS A 303 -12.93 18.80 16.27
N ILE A 304 -11.89 18.35 16.98
CA ILE A 304 -11.98 17.78 18.33
C ILE A 304 -11.80 18.93 19.31
N THR A 305 -12.79 19.13 20.17
CA THR A 305 -12.80 20.14 21.23
C THR A 305 -12.35 19.55 22.57
N ALA A 306 -12.14 20.41 23.57
CA ALA A 306 -11.62 20.08 24.89
C ALA A 306 -12.41 18.99 25.66
N THR A 307 -13.71 18.84 25.34
CA THR A 307 -14.63 17.95 26.07
C THR A 307 -15.02 16.71 25.26
N ASP A 308 -14.47 16.54 24.06
CA ASP A 308 -14.91 15.50 23.16
C ASP A 308 -14.35 14.12 23.48
N THR A 309 -15.27 13.16 23.60
CA THR A 309 -14.94 11.74 23.56
C THR A 309 -14.91 11.27 22.11
N MET A 310 -13.84 10.57 21.74
CA MET A 310 -13.65 9.98 20.42
C MET A 310 -14.03 8.50 20.44
N VAL A 311 -14.51 7.99 19.31
CA VAL A 311 -14.68 6.56 19.08
C VAL A 311 -13.90 6.18 17.84
N PHE A 312 -12.99 5.21 17.99
CA PHE A 312 -12.24 4.63 16.89
C PHE A 312 -12.68 3.20 16.64
N VAL A 313 -12.74 2.82 15.36
CA VAL A 313 -12.63 1.43 14.93
C VAL A 313 -11.31 1.29 14.19
N ILE A 314 -10.51 0.30 14.56
CA ILE A 314 -9.12 0.14 14.12
C ILE A 314 -8.91 -1.32 13.68
N ASP A 315 -8.52 -1.51 12.43
CA ASP A 315 -7.96 -2.76 11.91
C ASP A 315 -6.45 -2.73 12.07
N ILE A 316 -5.88 -3.76 12.69
CA ILE A 316 -4.45 -3.93 12.90
C ILE A 316 -3.91 -4.87 11.81
N LEU A 317 -3.10 -4.34 10.90
CA LEU A 317 -2.77 -4.99 9.63
C LEU A 317 -1.33 -5.51 9.58
N GLY A 318 -0.45 -4.97 10.42
CA GLY A 318 0.93 -5.42 10.53
C GLY A 318 1.64 -4.68 11.66
N THR A 319 2.76 -5.22 12.12
CA THR A 319 3.63 -4.59 13.12
C THR A 319 5.09 -4.82 12.77
N THR A 320 5.93 -3.82 13.00
CA THR A 320 7.40 -3.90 12.83
C THR A 320 8.11 -3.14 13.95
N ARG A 321 9.28 -3.63 14.33
CA ARG A 321 10.12 -3.08 15.42
C ARG A 321 11.14 -2.08 14.90
#